data_AF-A0A3D2IBL3-F1
#
_entry.id   AF-A0A3D2IBL3-F1
#
_cell.length_a   1.000
_cell.length_b   1.000
_cell.length_c   1.000
_cell.angle_alpha   90.00
_cell.angle_beta   90.00
_cell.angle_gamma   90.00
#
_symmetry.space_group_name_H-M   'P 1'
#
loop_
_entity.id
_entity.type
_entity.pdbx_description
1 polymer ?
#
loop_
_entity_poly.entity_id
_entity_poly.type
_entity_poly.pdbx_seq_one_letter_code
_entity_poly.pdbx_strand_id
1 'polypeptide(L)' 'MDKIILVGEDRSEPILEGLHSVETSNIESVSVVNSLFEANDLLKSYIQPGDVVLYENDLPDLYNE' A
#
# COMPACT_ATOMS: atom_id res chain seq x y z
N MET A 1 -4.50 -8.82 11.63
CA MET A 1 -3.97 -9.18 10.30
C MET A 1 -3.79 -7.89 9.54
N ASP A 2 -2.81 -7.84 8.66
CA ASP A 2 -2.37 -6.60 8.03
C ASP A 2 -3.08 -6.40 6.68
N LYS A 3 -3.36 -5.14 6.34
CA LYS A 3 -3.95 -4.76 5.05
C LYS A 3 -2.97 -3.85 4.31
N ILE A 4 -2.73 -4.14 3.05
CA ILE A 4 -1.80 -3.39 2.21
C ILE A 4 -2.59 -2.63 1.14
N ILE A 5 -2.33 -1.32 1.02
CA ILE A 5 -2.83 -0.49 -0.08
C ILE A 5 -1.61 0.00 -0.88
N LEU A 6 -1.51 -0.43 -2.14
CA LEU A 6 -0.49 0.04 -3.07
C LEU A 6 -1.08 1.16 -3.93
N VAL A 7 -0.32 2.24 -4.11
CA VAL A 7 -0.77 3.43 -4.85
C VAL A 7 0.01 3.57 -6.15
N GLY A 8 -0.71 3.64 -7.26
CA GLY A 8 -0.20 3.74 -8.62
C GLY A 8 -0.06 2.36 -9.27
N GLU A 9 -0.92 2.08 -10.25
CA GLU A 9 -1.03 0.79 -10.93
C GLU A 9 0.33 0.29 -11.46
N ASP A 10 0.97 1.06 -12.36
CA ASP A 10 2.25 0.69 -12.97
C ASP A 10 3.41 0.60 -11.96
N ARG A 11 3.43 1.47 -10.95
CA ARG A 11 4.51 1.49 -9.94
C ARG A 11 4.38 0.37 -8.92
N SER A 12 3.16 -0.13 -8.72
CA SER A 12 2.86 -1.17 -7.74
C SER A 12 3.19 -2.58 -8.21
N GLU A 13 3.35 -2.80 -9.52
CA GLU A 13 3.56 -4.12 -10.12
C GLU A 13 4.78 -4.88 -9.52
N PRO A 14 5.97 -4.27 -9.39
CA PRO A 14 7.13 -4.96 -8.79
C PRO A 14 6.92 -5.28 -7.30
N ILE A 15 6.18 -4.43 -6.58
CA ILE A 15 5.87 -4.65 -5.15
C ILE A 15 4.88 -5.80 -5.01
N LEU A 16 3.89 -5.87 -5.88
CA LEU A 16 2.90 -6.95 -5.91
C LEU A 16 3.58 -8.30 -6.21
N GLU A 17 4.46 -8.35 -7.21
CA GLU A 17 5.28 -9.53 -7.50
C GLU A 17 6.12 -9.95 -6.29
N GLY A 18 6.78 -8.99 -5.64
CA GLY A 18 7.54 -9.22 -4.42
C GLY A 18 6.69 -9.81 -3.29
N LEU A 19 5.50 -9.28 -3.06
CA LEU A 19 4.55 -9.79 -2.07
C LEU A 19 4.11 -11.23 -2.37
N HIS A 20 3.89 -11.57 -3.64
CA HIS A 20 3.56 -12.95 -4.02
C HIS A 20 4.72 -13.94 -3.90
N SER A 21 5.95 -13.44 -3.87
CA SER A 21 7.16 -14.26 -3.75
C SER A 21 7.53 -14.66 -2.31
N VAL A 22 6.87 -14.07 -1.31
CA VAL A 22 7.14 -14.30 0.13
C VAL A 22 5.94 -14.93 0.84
N GLU A 23 6.17 -15.46 2.05
CA GLU A 23 5.07 -15.96 2.87
C GLU A 23 4.24 -14.79 3.42
N THR A 24 2.94 -14.79 3.13
CA THR A 24 2.02 -13.68 3.42
C THR A 24 0.94 -14.06 4.44
N SER A 25 1.25 -14.99 5.35
CA SER A 25 0.32 -15.56 6.34
C SER A 25 -0.34 -14.52 7.28
N ASN A 26 0.26 -13.33 7.45
CA ASN A 26 -0.29 -12.22 8.24
C ASN A 26 -1.08 -11.19 7.42
N ILE A 27 -1.05 -11.25 6.08
CA ILE A 27 -1.72 -10.29 5.19
C ILE A 27 -3.14 -10.79 4.92
N GLU A 28 -4.11 -9.96 5.31
CA GLU A 28 -5.52 -10.24 5.07
C GLU A 28 -5.91 -9.89 3.62
N SER A 29 -5.41 -8.77 3.10
CA SER A 29 -5.76 -8.27 1.78
C SER A 29 -4.72 -7.30 1.24
N VAL A 30 -4.54 -7.32 -0.09
CA VAL A 30 -3.78 -6.33 -0.86
C VAL A 30 -4.72 -5.64 -1.84
N SER A 31 -4.71 -4.31 -1.89
CA SER A 31 -5.49 -3.50 -2.82
C SER A 31 -4.59 -2.54 -3.59
N VAL A 32 -4.81 -2.40 -4.90
CA VAL A 32 -4.11 -1.42 -5.74
C VAL A 32 -5.10 -0.29 -6.07
N VAL A 33 -4.69 0.95 -5.89
CA VAL A 33 -5.49 2.16 -6.16
C VAL A 33 -4.67 3.18 -6.95
N ASN A 34 -5.31 4.15 -7.59
CA ASN A 34 -4.63 5.08 -8.49
C ASN A 34 -4.11 6.34 -7.81
N SER A 35 -4.55 6.63 -6.59
CA SER A 35 -4.13 7.83 -5.88
C SER A 35 -4.15 7.66 -4.36
N LEU A 36 -3.41 8.53 -3.68
CA LEU A 36 -3.45 8.61 -2.21
C LEU A 36 -4.85 9.01 -1.70
N PHE A 37 -5.63 9.73 -2.50
CA PHE A 37 -7.02 10.06 -2.17
C PHE A 37 -7.88 8.80 -2.13
N GLU A 38 -7.81 7.96 -3.17
CA GLU A 38 -8.52 6.67 -3.21
C GLU A 38 -8.06 5.74 -2.08
N ALA A 39 -6.76 5.71 -1.77
CA ALA A 39 -6.22 4.94 -0.65
C ALA A 39 -6.86 5.36 0.69
N ASN A 40 -6.96 6.67 0.92
CA ASN A 40 -7.56 7.21 2.15
C ASN A 40 -9.07 6.94 2.22
N ASP A 41 -9.78 7.01 1.09
CA ASP A 41 -11.21 6.69 1.06
C ASP A 41 -11.46 5.21 1.33
N LEU A 42 -10.63 4.32 0.79
CA LEU A 42 -10.66 2.89 1.09
C LEU A 42 -10.33 2.63 2.58
N LEU A 43 -9.27 3.25 3.12
CA LEU A 43 -8.86 3.11 4.53
C LEU A 43 -9.99 3.46 5.51
N LYS A 44 -10.71 4.57 5.24
CA LYS A 44 -11.85 5.01 6.07
C LYS A 44 -12.96 3.96 6.20
N SER A 45 -13.09 3.05 5.24
CA SER A 45 -14.16 2.05 5.24
C SER A 45 -13.98 0.95 6.30
N TYR A 46 -12.77 0.77 6.82
CA TYR A 46 -12.48 -0.30 7.78
C TYR A 46 -11.59 0.10 8.97
N ILE A 47 -10.87 1.23 8.94
CA ILE A 47 -9.98 1.63 10.04
C ILE A 47 -10.74 1.80 11.37
N GLN A 48 -10.15 1.31 12.46
CA GLN A 48 -10.70 1.37 13.81
C GLN A 48 -9.77 2.15 14.76
N PRO A 49 -10.31 2.69 15.87
CA PRO A 49 -9.48 3.26 16.92
C PRO A 49 -8.47 2.23 17.45
N GLY A 50 -7.19 2.60 17.46
CA GLY A 50 -6.10 1.72 17.90
C GLY A 50 -5.32 1.09 16.74
N ASP A 51 -5.81 1.17 15.51
CA ASP A 51 -5.05 0.77 14.33
C ASP A 51 -3.84 1.67 14.12
N VAL A 52 -2.75 1.08 13.62
CA VAL A 52 -1.53 1.79 13.22
C VAL A 52 -1.48 1.85 11.71
N VAL A 53 -1.31 3.05 11.17
CA VAL A 53 -1.19 3.27 9.72
C VAL A 53 0.24 3.70 9.41
N LEU A 54 0.90 2.96 8.52
CA LEU A 54 2.22 3.26 8.03
C LEU A 54 2.14 3.75 6.58
N TYR A 55 2.64 4.95 6.32
CA TYR A 55 2.79 5.48 4.97
C TYR A 55 4.26 5.39 4.56
N GLU A 56 4.57 4.45 3.68
CA GLU A 56 5.88 4.32 3.05
C GLU A 56 5.84 4.99 1.67
N ASN A 57 6.82 5.85 1.39
CA ASN A 57 7.01 6.39 0.05
C ASN A 57 8.22 5.71 -0.58
N ASP A 58 8.01 5.11 -1.75
CA ASP A 58 9.10 4.61 -2.59
C ASP A 58 9.67 5.77 -3.43
N LEU A 59 10.21 6.81 -2.76
CA LEU A 59 10.87 7.94 -3.43
C LEU A 59 12.16 7.44 -4.10
N PRO A 60 12.31 7.50 -5.44
CA PRO A 60 13.62 7.72 -6.00
C PRO A 60 13.97 9.19 -5.75
N ASP A 61 15.01 9.45 -4.96
CA ASP A 61 15.66 10.76 -4.95
C ASP A 61 16.24 11.05 -6.35
N LEU A 62 15.42 11.58 -7.24
CA LEU A 62 15.86 12.50 -8.29
C LEU A 62 15.38 13.89 -7.87
N TYR A 63 15.95 14.37 -6.75
CA TYR A 63 16.08 15.81 -6.54
C TYR A 63 17.02 16.35 -7.62
N ASN A 64 16.46 16.73 -8.77
CA ASN A 64 17.07 17.69 -9.68
C ASN A 64 16.22 18.96 -9.62
N GLU A 65 16.59 19.87 -8.73
CA GLU A 65 16.44 21.30 -8.96
C GLU A 65 17.80 21.89 -9.33
#